data_AF-A0A532U9P7-F1
#
_entry.id   AF-A0A532U9P7-F1
#
_cell.length_a   1.000
_cell.length_b   1.000
_cell.length_c   1.000
_cell.angle_alpha   90.00
_cell.angle_beta   90.00
_cell.angle_gamma   90.00
#
_symmetry.space_group_name_H-M   'P 1'
#
loop_
_entity.id
_entity.type
_entity.pdbx_description
1 polymer ?
#
loop_
_entity_poly.entity_id
_entity_poly.type
_entity_poly.pdbx_seq_one_letter_code
_entity_poly.pdbx_strand_id
1 'polypeptide(L)'
;MIGSLTALCTYCGGCVCVCPSGALELAETRLVIDDGLCNTCVLCIQACPAGALTVEGEAPRLSSVRQKYDLVVVGAGPAGSTAARLAAERGLDVLMLEKRQEIGSPVRCAEGINREMLLPFLEPEERWISAKVNRSQIVTVDTGEAHLFVGDEMGYVLERRVLDRALAERAVAAGVQVMVKTAVEGLIMEDGVTRGVEATSGRTRFEIEAQVVIGADGTEAKVGQWSGLECILPQQDCLVCAQFLLAGIDVDPGSCY
;
A
#
# COMPACT_ATOMS: atom_id res chain seq x y z
N MET A 1 -10.76 -25.67 -1.57
CA MET A 1 -9.85 -24.89 -2.44
C MET A 1 -10.44 -23.52 -2.76
N ILE A 2 -9.61 -22.56 -3.16
CA ILE A 2 -10.06 -21.24 -3.65
C ILE A 2 -10.43 -21.37 -5.12
N GLY A 3 -11.65 -20.99 -5.48
CA GLY A 3 -12.14 -20.97 -6.87
C GLY A 3 -12.34 -19.55 -7.38
N SER A 4 -12.22 -19.35 -8.69
CA SER A 4 -12.53 -18.09 -9.37
C SER A 4 -13.72 -18.22 -10.33
N LEU A 5 -14.68 -17.31 -10.20
CA LEU A 5 -15.79 -17.11 -11.12
C LEU A 5 -15.34 -16.15 -12.23
N THR A 6 -14.76 -16.69 -13.30
CA THR A 6 -14.14 -15.91 -14.38
C THR A 6 -15.07 -14.85 -14.99
N ALA A 7 -16.38 -15.14 -15.07
CA ALA A 7 -17.38 -14.21 -15.60
C ALA A 7 -17.52 -12.91 -14.79
N LEU A 8 -17.15 -12.90 -13.51
CA LEU A 8 -17.23 -11.73 -12.64
C LEU A 8 -15.87 -11.00 -12.50
N CYS A 9 -14.76 -11.65 -12.87
CA CYS A 9 -13.44 -11.09 -12.64
C CYS A 9 -13.19 -9.84 -13.50
N THR A 10 -12.81 -8.74 -12.86
CA THR A 10 -12.45 -7.48 -13.53
C THR A 10 -10.97 -7.37 -13.89
N TYR A 11 -10.17 -8.39 -13.55
CA TYR A 11 -8.72 -8.43 -13.77
C TYR A 11 -8.00 -7.21 -13.16
N CYS A 12 -8.50 -6.71 -12.02
CA CYS A 12 -7.88 -5.56 -11.33
C CYS A 12 -6.60 -5.94 -10.57
N GLY A 13 -6.43 -7.21 -10.18
CA GLY A 13 -5.25 -7.67 -9.43
C GLY A 13 -5.32 -7.49 -7.91
N GLY A 14 -6.46 -7.05 -7.35
CA GLY A 14 -6.61 -6.84 -5.90
C GLY A 14 -6.30 -8.09 -5.07
N CYS A 15 -6.78 -9.26 -5.51
CA CYS A 15 -6.50 -10.54 -4.86
C CYS A 15 -5.00 -10.91 -4.87
N VAL A 16 -4.30 -10.58 -5.96
CA VAL A 16 -2.85 -10.79 -6.08
C VAL A 16 -2.11 -9.88 -5.12
N CYS A 17 -2.59 -8.66 -4.88
CA CYS A 17 -1.95 -7.70 -3.98
C CYS A 17 -2.00 -8.10 -2.51
N VAL A 18 -2.93 -8.98 -2.11
CA VAL A 18 -3.16 -9.33 -0.70
C VAL A 18 -2.91 -10.80 -0.38
N CYS A 19 -2.34 -11.57 -1.32
CA CYS A 19 -2.08 -13.00 -1.13
C CYS A 19 -0.75 -13.24 -0.41
N PRO A 20 -0.71 -13.54 0.90
CA PRO A 20 0.55 -13.61 1.64
C PRO A 20 1.47 -14.76 1.18
N SER A 21 0.91 -15.82 0.60
CA SER A 21 1.68 -16.98 0.13
C SER A 21 2.17 -16.88 -1.31
N GLY A 22 1.81 -15.81 -2.04
CA GLY A 22 2.15 -15.68 -3.45
C GLY A 22 1.44 -16.68 -4.37
N ALA A 23 0.38 -17.37 -3.88
CA ALA A 23 -0.37 -18.37 -4.64
C ALA A 23 -1.20 -17.80 -5.81
N LEU A 24 -1.32 -16.49 -5.93
CA LEU A 24 -2.16 -15.82 -6.92
C LEU A 24 -1.30 -14.99 -7.87
N GLU A 25 -1.44 -15.23 -9.18
CA GLU A 25 -0.79 -14.46 -10.23
C GLU A 25 -1.83 -13.96 -11.25
N LEU A 26 -1.71 -12.69 -11.66
CA LEU A 26 -2.54 -12.13 -12.72
C LEU A 26 -1.74 -12.02 -14.02
N ALA A 27 -1.92 -12.99 -14.91
CA ALA A 27 -1.37 -13.01 -16.26
C ALA A 27 -2.38 -12.36 -17.22
N GLU A 28 -2.32 -11.03 -17.33
CA GLU A 28 -3.25 -10.21 -18.13
C GLU A 28 -4.73 -10.44 -17.77
N THR A 29 -5.47 -11.15 -18.61
CA THR A 29 -6.90 -11.48 -18.44
C THR A 29 -7.11 -12.89 -17.86
N ARG A 30 -6.09 -13.44 -17.20
CA ARG A 30 -6.15 -14.74 -16.54
C ARG A 30 -5.60 -14.66 -15.12
N LEU A 31 -6.43 -15.02 -14.15
CA LEU A 31 -6.01 -15.24 -12.78
C LEU A 31 -5.59 -16.71 -12.63
N VAL A 32 -4.33 -16.93 -12.25
CA VAL A 32 -3.76 -18.26 -11.96
C VAL A 32 -3.71 -18.43 -10.45
N ILE A 33 -4.13 -19.60 -9.98
CA ILE A 33 -4.12 -19.99 -8.56
C ILE A 33 -3.26 -21.23 -8.44
N ASP A 34 -2.20 -21.15 -7.63
CA ASP A 34 -1.36 -22.29 -7.26
C ASP A 34 -1.87 -22.89 -5.94
N ASP A 35 -2.59 -24.01 -6.04
CA ASP A 35 -3.13 -24.73 -4.88
C ASP A 35 -2.05 -25.30 -3.96
N GLY A 36 -0.82 -25.52 -4.47
CA GLY A 36 0.31 -25.97 -3.67
C GLY A 36 0.87 -24.89 -2.74
N LEU A 37 0.68 -23.61 -3.10
CA LEU A 37 1.06 -22.46 -2.28
C LEU A 37 -0.10 -21.88 -1.47
N CYS A 38 -1.35 -22.21 -1.80
CA CYS A 38 -2.52 -21.63 -1.15
C CYS A 38 -2.69 -22.14 0.29
N ASN A 39 -2.78 -21.22 1.26
CA ASN A 39 -3.03 -21.54 2.68
C ASN A 39 -4.50 -21.32 3.11
N THR A 40 -5.39 -21.00 2.17
CA THR A 40 -6.83 -20.78 2.42
C THR A 40 -7.15 -19.67 3.45
N CYS A 41 -6.30 -18.65 3.58
CA CYS A 41 -6.51 -17.52 4.51
C CYS A 41 -7.65 -16.55 4.13
N VAL A 42 -8.30 -16.74 2.97
CA VAL A 42 -9.45 -15.97 2.43
C VAL A 42 -9.28 -14.46 2.20
N LEU A 43 -8.09 -13.87 2.43
CA LEU A 43 -7.82 -12.44 2.15
C LEU A 43 -8.15 -12.05 0.70
N CYS A 44 -7.87 -12.93 -0.26
CA CYS A 44 -8.15 -12.70 -1.67
C CYS A 44 -9.65 -12.53 -1.97
N ILE A 45 -10.52 -13.22 -1.22
CA ILE A 45 -11.98 -13.10 -1.35
C ILE A 45 -12.42 -11.76 -0.80
N GLN A 46 -11.92 -11.37 0.38
CA GLN A 46 -12.25 -10.09 1.03
C GLN A 46 -11.84 -8.89 0.17
N ALA A 47 -10.68 -8.98 -0.48
CA ALA A 47 -10.17 -7.93 -1.36
C ALA A 47 -10.75 -7.95 -2.78
N CYS A 48 -11.65 -8.88 -3.12
CA CYS A 48 -12.19 -8.97 -4.48
C CYS A 48 -13.40 -8.02 -4.64
N PRO A 49 -13.26 -6.86 -5.31
CA PRO A 49 -14.35 -5.90 -5.41
C PRO A 49 -15.54 -6.41 -6.22
N ALA A 50 -15.30 -7.40 -7.09
CA ALA A 50 -16.31 -8.00 -7.95
C ALA A 50 -16.97 -9.26 -7.36
N GLY A 51 -16.51 -9.74 -6.19
CA GLY A 51 -17.01 -11.00 -5.62
C GLY A 51 -16.70 -12.23 -6.48
N ALA A 52 -15.62 -12.20 -7.25
CA ALA A 52 -15.26 -13.23 -8.22
C ALA A 52 -14.48 -14.42 -7.61
N LEU A 53 -14.21 -14.42 -6.30
CA LEU A 53 -13.47 -15.49 -5.61
C LEU A 53 -14.32 -16.16 -4.55
N THR A 54 -14.16 -17.48 -4.40
CA THR A 54 -14.98 -18.33 -3.52
C THR A 54 -14.14 -19.41 -2.84
N VAL A 55 -14.64 -19.98 -1.74
CA VAL A 55 -14.15 -21.24 -1.17
C VAL A 55 -15.19 -22.32 -1.51
N GLU A 56 -14.75 -23.53 -1.87
CA GLU A 56 -15.63 -24.66 -2.18
C GLU A 56 -16.81 -24.81 -1.19
N GLY A 57 -18.04 -24.77 -1.72
CA GLY A 57 -19.28 -25.03 -0.99
C GLY A 57 -20.01 -23.80 -0.44
N GLU A 58 -19.40 -22.63 -0.44
CA GLU A 58 -20.04 -21.38 0.01
C GLU A 58 -20.17 -20.38 -1.15
N ALA A 59 -21.37 -19.82 -1.32
CA ALA A 59 -21.56 -18.63 -2.15
C ALA A 59 -20.67 -17.50 -1.59
N PRO A 60 -20.10 -16.63 -2.46
CA PRO A 60 -19.26 -15.53 -2.00
C PRO A 60 -20.03 -14.72 -0.95
N ARG A 61 -19.51 -14.68 0.29
CA ARG A 61 -20.04 -13.76 1.29
C ARG A 61 -19.72 -12.37 0.78
N LEU A 62 -20.74 -11.69 0.25
CA LEU A 62 -20.62 -10.40 -0.42
C LEU A 62 -19.74 -9.43 0.36
N SER A 63 -18.59 -9.09 -0.22
CA SER A 63 -17.94 -7.80 -0.03
C SER A 63 -17.76 -7.14 -1.40
N SER A 64 -18.83 -7.11 -2.20
CA SER A 64 -18.87 -6.17 -3.32
C SER A 64 -18.72 -4.77 -2.75
N VAL A 65 -17.97 -3.92 -3.46
CA VAL A 65 -17.79 -2.52 -3.08
C VAL A 65 -19.17 -1.88 -2.90
N ARG A 66 -19.37 -1.23 -1.76
CA ARG A 66 -20.61 -0.55 -1.39
C ARG A 66 -20.59 0.86 -1.97
N GLN A 67 -21.74 1.50 -2.06
CA GLN A 67 -21.81 2.92 -2.42
C GLN A 67 -21.49 3.85 -1.24
N LYS A 68 -21.44 3.32 -0.01
CA LYS A 68 -21.29 4.11 1.21
C LYS A 68 -20.40 3.43 2.25
N TYR A 69 -19.52 4.22 2.86
CA TYR A 69 -18.61 3.83 3.94
C TYR A 69 -18.61 4.90 5.04
N ASP A 70 -18.13 4.54 6.23
CA ASP A 70 -17.85 5.53 7.27
C ASP A 70 -16.59 6.33 6.90
N LEU A 71 -15.58 5.64 6.36
CA LEU A 71 -14.28 6.20 6.03
C LEU A 71 -13.77 5.70 4.67
N VAL A 72 -13.33 6.64 3.83
CA VAL A 72 -12.51 6.34 2.65
C VAL A 72 -11.08 6.79 2.87
N VAL A 73 -10.11 5.91 2.59
CA VAL A 73 -8.68 6.20 2.60
C VAL A 73 -8.15 6.20 1.18
N VAL A 74 -7.60 7.33 0.75
CA VAL A 74 -7.04 7.51 -0.60
C VAL A 74 -5.53 7.23 -0.54
N GLY A 75 -5.11 6.11 -1.11
CA GLY A 75 -3.73 5.63 -1.14
C GLY A 75 -3.49 4.43 -0.22
N ALA A 76 -2.82 3.38 -0.73
CA ALA A 76 -2.53 2.15 0.01
C ALA A 76 -1.07 2.01 0.45
N GLY A 77 -0.32 3.11 0.53
CA GLY A 77 1.02 3.12 1.11
C GLY A 77 1.02 2.89 2.64
N PRO A 78 2.18 3.01 3.31
CA PRO A 78 2.29 2.75 4.74
C PRO A 78 1.32 3.56 5.62
N ALA A 79 1.17 4.86 5.32
CA ALA A 79 0.25 5.74 6.04
C ALA A 79 -1.22 5.31 5.86
N GLY A 80 -1.65 5.11 4.60
CA GLY A 80 -3.03 4.75 4.28
C GLY A 80 -3.42 3.38 4.82
N SER A 81 -2.59 2.36 4.60
CA SER A 81 -2.83 1.00 5.11
C SER A 81 -2.89 0.97 6.65
N THR A 82 -2.02 1.73 7.32
CA THR A 82 -2.03 1.82 8.79
C THR A 82 -3.28 2.54 9.30
N ALA A 83 -3.65 3.67 8.70
CA ALA A 83 -4.85 4.43 9.07
C ALA A 83 -6.11 3.61 8.86
N ALA A 84 -6.23 2.93 7.71
CA ALA A 84 -7.36 2.08 7.38
C ALA A 84 -7.51 0.92 8.37
N ARG A 85 -6.40 0.22 8.67
CA ARG A 85 -6.39 -0.86 9.67
C ARG A 85 -6.91 -0.38 11.03
N LEU A 86 -6.31 0.69 11.56
CA LEU A 86 -6.66 1.20 12.90
C LEU A 86 -8.11 1.68 12.99
N ALA A 87 -8.66 2.20 11.89
CA ALA A 87 -10.07 2.59 11.79
C ALA A 87 -11.00 1.37 11.77
N ALA A 88 -10.68 0.34 10.98
CA ALA A 88 -11.46 -0.89 10.92
C ALA A 88 -11.44 -1.67 12.25
N GLU A 89 -10.29 -1.70 12.94
CA GLU A 89 -10.18 -2.28 14.30
C GLU A 89 -11.09 -1.59 15.33
N ARG A 90 -11.52 -0.35 15.06
CA ARG A 90 -12.49 0.40 15.88
C ARG A 90 -13.94 0.20 15.42
N GLY A 91 -14.17 -0.67 14.45
CA GLY A 91 -15.50 -1.05 13.96
C GLY A 91 -16.07 -0.16 12.87
N LEU A 92 -15.25 0.68 12.22
CA LEU A 92 -15.70 1.49 11.08
C LEU A 92 -15.73 0.66 9.78
N ASP A 93 -16.72 0.94 8.93
CA ASP A 93 -16.72 0.46 7.54
C ASP A 93 -15.72 1.29 6.72
N VAL A 94 -14.60 0.68 6.34
CA VAL A 94 -13.48 1.36 5.66
C VAL A 94 -13.25 0.84 4.25
N LEU A 95 -13.07 1.77 3.30
CA LEU A 95 -12.60 1.50 1.95
C LEU A 95 -11.25 2.17 1.70
N MET A 96 -10.29 1.42 1.18
CA MET A 96 -9.00 1.93 0.73
C MET A 96 -8.93 1.90 -0.81
N LEU A 97 -8.58 3.02 -1.43
CA LEU A 97 -8.49 3.19 -2.88
C LEU A 97 -7.04 3.43 -3.30
N GLU A 98 -6.51 2.57 -4.19
CA GLU A 98 -5.15 2.67 -4.72
C GLU A 98 -5.16 2.80 -6.24
N LYS A 99 -4.54 3.86 -6.74
CA LYS A 99 -4.45 4.17 -8.17
C LYS A 99 -3.72 3.08 -8.95
N ARG A 100 -2.66 2.51 -8.37
CA ARG A 100 -1.81 1.51 -9.02
C ARG A 100 -2.47 0.15 -9.01
N GLN A 101 -2.13 -0.68 -10.00
CA GLN A 101 -2.56 -2.06 -10.04
C GLN A 101 -1.93 -2.90 -8.92
N GLU A 102 -0.75 -2.52 -8.46
CA GLU A 102 -0.02 -3.22 -7.42
C GLU A 102 0.37 -2.27 -6.28
N ILE A 103 0.07 -2.69 -5.05
CA ILE A 103 0.45 -1.97 -3.82
C ILE A 103 1.97 -2.05 -3.63
N GLY A 104 2.59 -0.92 -3.32
CA GLY A 104 4.04 -0.82 -3.12
C GLY A 104 4.89 -0.80 -4.41
N SER A 105 4.28 -0.87 -5.60
CA SER A 105 4.98 -0.98 -6.88
C SER A 105 4.56 0.12 -7.88
N PRO A 106 5.49 0.76 -8.62
CA PRO A 106 6.94 0.66 -8.47
C PRO A 106 7.44 1.32 -7.17
N VAL A 107 8.57 0.83 -6.67
CA VAL A 107 9.29 1.39 -5.52
C VAL A 107 9.92 2.72 -5.91
N ARG A 108 9.71 3.75 -5.10
CA ARG A 108 10.29 5.10 -5.24
C ARG A 108 10.80 5.58 -3.89
N CYS A 109 11.71 4.82 -3.32
CA CYS A 109 12.25 5.00 -1.98
C CYS A 109 13.65 4.36 -1.93
N ALA A 110 14.55 4.94 -1.14
CA ALA A 110 15.87 4.37 -0.83
C ALA A 110 15.81 3.30 0.28
N GLU A 111 14.63 3.11 0.88
CA GLU A 111 14.25 1.97 1.73
C GLU A 111 14.96 1.89 3.09
N GLY A 112 15.87 2.80 3.40
CA GLY A 112 16.48 2.92 4.73
C GLY A 112 15.49 3.43 5.78
N ILE A 113 15.42 2.76 6.93
CA ILE A 113 14.65 3.20 8.09
C ILE A 113 15.41 2.96 9.40
N ASN A 114 15.33 3.92 10.32
CA ASN A 114 15.90 3.77 11.66
C ASN A 114 15.01 2.85 12.52
N ARG A 115 15.63 1.94 13.28
CA ARG A 115 14.91 0.95 14.10
C ARG A 115 14.09 1.59 15.21
N GLU A 116 14.68 2.51 15.97
CA GLU A 116 14.01 3.17 17.09
C GLU A 116 12.80 3.99 16.64
N MET A 117 12.87 4.58 15.45
CA MET A 117 11.73 5.30 14.85
C MET A 117 10.63 4.35 14.34
N LEU A 118 10.96 3.10 14.00
CA LEU A 118 10.03 2.12 13.45
C LEU A 118 9.22 1.41 14.54
N LEU A 119 9.90 0.96 15.60
CA LEU A 119 9.32 0.10 16.64
C LEU A 119 8.01 0.62 17.28
N PRO A 120 7.83 1.94 17.51
CA PRO A 120 6.56 2.43 18.07
C PRO A 120 5.34 2.18 17.19
N PHE A 121 5.54 1.93 15.89
CA PHE A 121 4.48 1.80 14.90
C PHE A 121 4.38 0.39 14.32
N LEU A 122 5.52 -0.31 14.20
CA LEU A 122 5.60 -1.58 13.51
C LEU A 122 6.74 -2.45 14.05
N GLU A 123 6.38 -3.64 14.52
CA GLU A 123 7.35 -4.69 14.82
C GLU A 123 7.99 -5.22 13.53
N PRO A 124 9.33 -5.31 13.47
CA PRO A 124 10.05 -5.80 12.30
C PRO A 124 9.77 -7.27 11.98
N GLU A 125 9.56 -7.56 10.70
CA GLU A 125 9.48 -8.92 10.19
C GLU A 125 10.57 -9.18 9.16
N GLU A 126 11.27 -10.30 9.28
CA GLU A 126 12.38 -10.68 8.38
C GLU A 126 11.96 -10.68 6.90
N ARG A 127 10.71 -10.99 6.57
CA ARG A 127 10.23 -11.09 5.19
C ARG A 127 10.34 -9.80 4.36
N TRP A 128 10.42 -8.63 5.01
CA TRP A 128 10.55 -7.35 4.34
C TRP A 128 11.83 -6.59 4.72
N ILE A 129 12.77 -7.25 5.41
CA ILE A 129 14.09 -6.70 5.72
C ILE A 129 15.09 -7.27 4.71
N SER A 130 15.62 -6.40 3.85
CA SER A 130 16.68 -6.74 2.89
C SER A 130 18.04 -6.81 3.58
N ALA A 131 18.32 -5.84 4.47
CA ALA A 131 19.54 -5.82 5.27
C ALA A 131 19.33 -5.16 6.64
N LYS A 132 20.12 -5.57 7.64
CA LYS A 132 20.19 -4.96 8.97
C LYS A 132 21.41 -4.04 9.02
N VAL A 133 21.19 -2.76 9.27
CA VAL A 133 22.22 -1.72 9.26
C VAL A 133 22.81 -1.58 10.66
N ASN A 134 24.14 -1.67 10.76
CA ASN A 134 24.92 -1.45 11.98
C ASN A 134 25.96 -0.32 11.83
N ARG A 135 26.06 0.24 10.63
CA ARG A 135 27.03 1.26 10.27
C ARG A 135 26.42 2.27 9.29
N SER A 136 26.68 3.55 9.52
CA SER A 136 26.46 4.59 8.51
C SER A 136 27.67 5.50 8.38
N GLN A 137 27.90 6.02 7.18
CA GLN A 137 29.02 6.89 6.88
C GLN A 137 28.51 8.16 6.19
N ILE A 138 29.13 9.29 6.49
CA ILE A 138 28.94 10.54 5.75
C ILE A 138 30.33 11.00 5.31
N VAL A 139 30.52 11.21 4.00
CA VAL A 139 31.80 11.64 3.43
C VAL A 139 31.66 13.04 2.86
N THR A 140 32.50 13.96 3.33
CA THR A 140 32.66 15.28 2.73
C THR A 140 33.49 15.13 1.45
N VAL A 141 32.88 15.36 0.29
CA VAL A 141 33.50 15.10 -1.03
C VAL A 141 34.79 15.90 -1.23
N ASP A 142 34.82 17.17 -0.83
CA ASP A 142 35.96 18.07 -1.07
C ASP A 142 37.20 17.72 -0.25
N THR A 143 37.00 17.20 0.98
CA THR A 143 38.11 16.91 1.92
C THR A 143 38.40 15.42 2.04
N GLY A 144 37.47 14.55 1.64
CA GLY A 144 37.51 13.11 1.91
C GLY A 144 37.30 12.76 3.39
N GLU A 145 36.95 13.73 4.24
CA GLU A 145 36.67 13.47 5.66
C GLU A 145 35.42 12.60 5.80
N ALA A 146 35.56 11.52 6.56
CA ALA A 146 34.49 10.56 6.80
C ALA A 146 34.06 10.61 8.27
N HIS A 147 32.79 10.87 8.51
CA HIS A 147 32.16 10.66 9.80
C HIS A 147 31.48 9.30 9.82
N LEU A 148 31.90 8.48 10.78
CA LEU A 148 31.46 7.10 10.91
C LEU A 148 30.56 6.97 12.15
N PHE A 149 29.39 6.39 11.94
CA PHE A 149 28.46 6.00 13.00
C PHE A 149 28.39 4.48 13.05
N VAL A 150 28.59 3.90 14.23
CA VAL A 150 28.52 2.45 14.46
C VAL A 150 27.63 2.20 15.67
N GLY A 151 26.75 1.22 15.55
CA GLY A 151 25.90 0.78 16.64
C GLY A 151 25.23 -0.54 16.32
N ASP A 152 24.83 -1.27 17.35
CA ASP A 152 24.05 -2.48 17.15
C ASP A 152 22.61 -2.12 16.73
N GLU A 153 22.09 -2.84 15.73
CA GLU A 153 20.71 -2.72 15.25
C GLU A 153 20.24 -1.27 14.95
N MET A 154 21.06 -0.45 14.28
CA MET A 154 20.72 0.95 13.98
C MET A 154 19.45 1.10 13.12
N GLY A 155 19.22 0.15 12.20
CA GLY A 155 18.10 0.25 11.26
C GLY A 155 18.06 -0.88 10.25
N TYR A 156 17.26 -0.67 9.21
CA TYR A 156 17.02 -1.65 8.17
C TYR A 156 17.07 -0.99 6.79
N VAL A 157 17.56 -1.74 5.80
CA VAL A 157 17.19 -1.54 4.40
C VAL A 157 16.01 -2.46 4.14
N LEU A 158 14.89 -1.87 3.71
CA LEU A 158 13.63 -2.58 3.53
C LEU A 158 13.48 -3.13 2.11
N GLU A 159 12.63 -4.13 1.94
CA GLU A 159 11.97 -4.46 0.68
C GLU A 159 10.61 -3.74 0.66
N ARG A 160 10.55 -2.48 0.16
CA ARG A 160 9.36 -1.62 0.30
C ARG A 160 8.11 -2.18 -0.34
N ARG A 161 8.23 -2.88 -1.46
CA ARG A 161 7.09 -3.57 -2.08
C ARG A 161 6.49 -4.60 -1.14
N VAL A 162 7.32 -5.36 -0.42
CA VAL A 162 6.88 -6.40 0.51
C VAL A 162 6.33 -5.78 1.80
N LEU A 163 6.96 -4.73 2.31
CA LEU A 163 6.47 -3.99 3.48
C LEU A 163 5.08 -3.38 3.21
N ASP A 164 4.92 -2.62 2.12
CA ASP A 164 3.66 -1.95 1.79
C ASP A 164 2.52 -2.98 1.62
N ARG A 165 2.83 -4.12 0.99
CA ARG A 165 1.91 -5.25 0.86
C ARG A 165 1.55 -5.86 2.22
N ALA A 166 2.53 -6.11 3.09
CA ALA A 166 2.30 -6.65 4.43
C ALA A 166 1.39 -5.74 5.27
N LEU A 167 1.51 -4.41 5.12
CA LEU A 167 0.62 -3.46 5.78
C LEU A 167 -0.80 -3.51 5.22
N ALA A 168 -0.96 -3.62 3.90
CA ALA A 168 -2.27 -3.78 3.26
C ALA A 168 -2.94 -5.13 3.64
N GLU A 169 -2.17 -6.22 3.72
CA GLU A 169 -2.64 -7.52 4.21
C GLU A 169 -3.23 -7.40 5.62
N ARG A 170 -2.53 -6.71 6.53
CA ARG A 170 -3.02 -6.45 7.89
C ARG A 170 -4.29 -5.60 7.90
N ALA A 171 -4.40 -4.62 7.01
CA ALA A 171 -5.61 -3.81 6.87
C ALA A 171 -6.82 -4.66 6.42
N VAL A 172 -6.65 -5.48 5.38
CA VAL A 172 -7.70 -6.38 4.89
C VAL A 172 -8.09 -7.42 5.94
N ALA A 173 -7.12 -7.96 6.67
CA ALA A 173 -7.38 -8.87 7.79
C ALA A 173 -8.22 -8.22 8.91
N ALA A 174 -8.10 -6.90 9.10
CA ALA A 174 -8.92 -6.13 10.04
C ALA A 174 -10.33 -5.78 9.50
N GLY A 175 -10.66 -6.15 8.25
CA GLY A 175 -11.96 -5.91 7.62
C GLY A 175 -12.01 -4.76 6.63
N VAL A 176 -10.88 -4.12 6.30
CA VAL A 176 -10.82 -3.06 5.28
C VAL A 176 -11.08 -3.65 3.90
N GLN A 177 -11.98 -3.02 3.13
CA GLN A 177 -12.11 -3.31 1.71
C GLN A 177 -11.05 -2.50 0.94
N VAL A 178 -10.43 -3.11 -0.08
CA VAL A 178 -9.39 -2.46 -0.89
C VAL A 178 -9.73 -2.56 -2.37
N MET A 179 -9.59 -1.44 -3.08
CA MET A 179 -9.64 -1.40 -4.54
C MET A 179 -8.34 -0.86 -5.10
N VAL A 180 -7.60 -1.72 -5.78
CA VAL A 180 -6.45 -1.34 -6.60
C VAL A 180 -6.92 -0.92 -8.00
N LYS A 181 -6.02 -0.34 -8.80
CA LYS A 181 -6.30 0.16 -10.15
C LYS A 181 -7.51 1.12 -10.15
N THR A 182 -7.61 1.92 -9.08
CA THR A 182 -8.73 2.80 -8.80
C THR A 182 -8.20 4.15 -8.35
N ALA A 183 -8.21 5.12 -9.25
CA ALA A 183 -7.76 6.47 -8.95
C ALA A 183 -8.91 7.29 -8.38
N VAL A 184 -8.69 8.01 -7.29
CA VAL A 184 -9.58 9.10 -6.89
C VAL A 184 -9.22 10.32 -7.73
N GLU A 185 -10.22 11.01 -8.26
CA GLU A 185 -10.06 12.15 -9.17
C GLU A 185 -10.69 13.44 -8.59
N GLY A 186 -11.42 13.34 -7.48
CA GLY A 186 -12.04 14.48 -6.81
C GLY A 186 -12.73 14.12 -5.51
N LEU A 187 -13.11 15.15 -4.75
CA LEU A 187 -13.95 15.05 -3.56
C LEU A 187 -15.38 15.45 -3.90
N ILE A 188 -16.34 14.72 -3.34
CA ILE A 188 -17.75 15.12 -3.35
C ILE A 188 -17.94 16.10 -2.19
N MET A 189 -18.41 17.31 -2.48
CA MET A 189 -18.54 18.40 -1.51
C MET A 189 -19.99 18.89 -1.46
N GLU A 190 -20.57 18.97 -0.26
CA GLU A 190 -21.89 19.55 -0.01
C GLU A 190 -21.77 20.58 1.12
N ASP A 191 -22.20 21.82 0.88
CA ASP A 191 -22.15 22.91 1.87
C ASP A 191 -20.77 23.10 2.54
N GLY A 192 -19.69 22.86 1.78
CA GLY A 192 -18.31 22.95 2.26
C GLY A 192 -17.83 21.73 3.07
N VAL A 193 -18.65 20.69 3.18
CA VAL A 193 -18.32 19.44 3.88
C VAL A 193 -18.06 18.33 2.86
N THR A 194 -16.98 17.57 3.06
CA THR A 194 -16.69 16.39 2.24
C THR A 194 -17.72 15.29 2.52
N ARG A 195 -18.28 14.72 1.46
CA ARG A 195 -19.30 13.66 1.49
C ARG A 195 -18.88 12.37 0.80
N GLY A 196 -17.66 12.33 0.26
CA GLY A 196 -17.19 11.18 -0.46
C GLY A 196 -16.13 11.52 -1.48
N VAL A 197 -15.93 10.61 -2.41
CA VAL A 197 -14.93 10.71 -3.47
C VAL A 197 -15.51 10.33 -4.82
N GLU A 198 -14.99 10.97 -5.86
CA GLU A 198 -15.16 10.54 -7.24
C GLU A 198 -13.97 9.66 -7.64
N ALA A 199 -14.23 8.43 -8.09
CA ALA A 199 -13.20 7.47 -8.41
C ALA A 199 -13.34 6.93 -9.85
N THR A 200 -12.22 6.52 -10.43
CA THR A 200 -12.15 5.90 -11.75
C THR A 200 -11.38 4.58 -11.65
N SER A 201 -12.00 3.49 -12.12
CA SER A 201 -11.33 2.20 -12.31
C SER A 201 -11.49 1.73 -13.75
N GLY A 202 -10.37 1.58 -14.45
CA GLY A 202 -10.37 1.29 -15.89
C GLY A 202 -11.04 2.42 -16.68
N ARG A 203 -12.20 2.14 -17.30
CA ARG A 203 -13.00 3.12 -18.06
C ARG A 203 -14.24 3.59 -17.30
N THR A 204 -14.45 3.11 -16.08
CA THR A 204 -15.65 3.36 -15.30
C THR A 204 -15.35 4.42 -14.28
N ARG A 205 -16.11 5.51 -14.31
CA ARG A 205 -16.16 6.52 -13.26
C ARG A 205 -17.37 6.27 -12.38
N PHE A 206 -17.21 6.44 -11.07
CA PHE A 206 -18.26 6.22 -10.08
C PHE A 206 -17.99 7.06 -8.83
N GLU A 207 -19.00 7.16 -7.98
CA GLU A 207 -18.97 7.91 -6.74
C GLU A 207 -19.04 6.95 -5.55
N ILE A 208 -18.35 7.31 -4.46
CA ILE A 208 -18.43 6.60 -3.19
C ILE A 208 -18.71 7.62 -2.09
N GLU A 209 -19.81 7.46 -1.39
CA GLU A 209 -20.14 8.25 -0.21
C GLU A 209 -19.27 7.86 0.98
N ALA A 210 -18.79 8.87 1.71
CA ALA A 210 -18.04 8.69 2.94
C ALA A 210 -18.33 9.83 3.92
N GLN A 211 -18.36 9.53 5.22
CA GLN A 211 -18.46 10.58 6.24
C GLN A 211 -17.13 11.30 6.43
N VAL A 212 -16.02 10.57 6.27
CA VAL A 212 -14.65 11.09 6.37
C VAL A 212 -13.83 10.57 5.21
N VAL A 213 -12.93 11.41 4.71
CA VAL A 213 -11.91 11.02 3.72
C VAL A 213 -10.53 11.31 4.30
N ILE A 214 -9.64 10.31 4.28
CA ILE A 214 -8.22 10.48 4.62
C ILE A 214 -7.41 10.56 3.31
N GLY A 215 -6.74 11.70 3.11
CA GLY A 215 -5.73 11.85 2.06
C GLY A 215 -4.40 11.23 2.48
N ALA A 216 -4.06 10.08 1.91
CA ALA A 216 -2.78 9.39 2.08
C ALA A 216 -2.11 9.15 0.71
N ASP A 217 -2.29 10.10 -0.21
CA ASP A 217 -2.00 10.02 -1.64
C ASP A 217 -0.59 10.51 -2.02
N GLY A 218 0.29 10.61 -1.03
CA GLY A 218 1.72 10.87 -1.21
C GLY A 218 2.04 12.32 -1.55
N THR A 219 3.15 12.52 -2.25
CA THR A 219 3.76 13.85 -2.49
C THR A 219 2.90 14.79 -3.33
N GLU A 220 1.95 14.26 -4.10
CA GLU A 220 1.07 15.07 -4.94
C GLU A 220 -0.04 15.79 -4.14
N ALA A 221 -0.35 15.27 -2.94
CA ALA A 221 -1.31 15.82 -1.98
C ALA A 221 -2.63 16.31 -2.62
N LYS A 222 -3.17 15.56 -3.58
CA LYS A 222 -4.36 15.94 -4.36
C LYS A 222 -5.60 16.02 -3.50
N VAL A 223 -5.77 15.10 -2.56
CA VAL A 223 -6.89 15.15 -1.61
C VAL A 223 -6.88 16.45 -0.81
N GLY A 224 -5.71 16.87 -0.30
CA GLY A 224 -5.56 18.13 0.40
C GLY A 224 -5.89 19.34 -0.49
N GLN A 225 -5.37 19.36 -1.72
CA GLN A 225 -5.67 20.40 -2.71
C GLN A 225 -7.17 20.50 -3.02
N TRP A 226 -7.84 19.37 -3.24
CA TRP A 226 -9.29 19.33 -3.50
C TRP A 226 -10.12 19.79 -2.31
N SER A 227 -9.64 19.57 -1.07
CA SER A 227 -10.30 20.10 0.14
C SER A 227 -10.06 21.60 0.37
N GLY A 228 -9.27 22.26 -0.48
CA GLY A 228 -8.94 23.69 -0.37
C GLY A 228 -7.77 24.01 0.55
N LEU A 229 -6.95 23.02 0.93
CA LEU A 229 -5.72 23.24 1.69
C LEU A 229 -4.59 23.72 0.76
N GLU A 230 -3.75 24.62 1.27
CA GLU A 230 -2.51 24.99 0.59
C GLU A 230 -1.47 23.88 0.78
N CYS A 231 -1.29 23.06 -0.27
CA CYS A 231 -0.37 21.91 -0.25
C CYS A 231 0.83 22.08 -1.17
N ILE A 232 1.04 23.28 -1.73
CA ILE A 232 2.19 23.55 -2.60
C ILE A 232 3.36 23.98 -1.71
N LEU A 233 4.44 23.22 -1.78
CA LEU A 233 5.68 23.57 -1.09
C LEU A 233 6.47 24.61 -1.89
N PRO A 234 7.14 25.56 -1.23
CA PRO A 234 8.05 26.47 -1.90
C PRO A 234 9.22 25.67 -2.50
N GLN A 235 9.75 26.14 -3.64
CA GLN A 235 10.78 25.41 -4.39
C GLN A 235 12.02 25.06 -3.54
N GLN A 236 12.39 25.92 -2.60
CA GLN A 236 13.53 25.72 -1.69
C GLN A 236 13.37 24.51 -0.74
N ASP A 237 12.13 24.06 -0.52
CA ASP A 237 11.81 22.91 0.32
C ASP A 237 11.58 21.63 -0.52
N CYS A 238 11.73 21.71 -1.84
CA CYS A 238 11.56 20.59 -2.77
C CYS A 238 12.92 19.99 -3.15
N LEU A 239 13.03 18.66 -3.06
CA LEU A 239 14.18 17.90 -3.52
C LEU A 239 13.84 17.10 -4.77
N VAL A 240 14.74 17.08 -5.75
CA VAL A 240 14.67 16.21 -6.93
C VAL A 240 15.61 15.05 -6.72
N CYS A 241 15.06 13.84 -6.66
CA CYS A 241 15.82 12.63 -6.40
C CYS A 241 15.87 11.72 -7.63
N ALA A 242 17.01 11.09 -7.85
CA ALA A 242 17.18 9.97 -8.76
C ALA A 242 17.88 8.83 -8.01
N GLN A 243 17.44 7.60 -8.24
CA GLN A 243 17.95 6.40 -7.58
C GLN A 243 18.09 5.26 -8.58
N PHE A 244 19.08 4.41 -8.37
CA PHE A 244 19.33 3.21 -9.16
C PHE A 244 19.31 1.97 -8.26
N LEU A 245 18.68 0.90 -8.74
CA LEU A 245 18.83 -0.43 -8.16
C LEU A 245 19.98 -1.13 -8.89
N LEU A 246 21.04 -1.46 -8.14
CA LEU A 246 22.27 -2.05 -8.68
C LEU A 246 22.42 -3.49 -8.18
N ALA A 247 23.07 -4.34 -8.99
CA ALA A 247 23.39 -5.72 -8.64
C ALA A 247 24.84 -6.04 -9.04
N GLY A 248 25.48 -6.96 -8.30
CA GLY A 248 26.87 -7.36 -8.56
C GLY A 248 27.91 -6.31 -8.16
N ILE A 249 27.59 -5.47 -7.17
CA ILE A 249 28.49 -4.47 -6.61
C ILE A 249 29.16 -5.00 -5.33
N ASP A 250 30.37 -4.52 -5.04
CA ASP A 250 31.13 -4.86 -3.83
C ASP A 250 30.86 -3.83 -2.74
N VAL A 251 29.93 -4.15 -1.83
CA VAL A 251 29.52 -3.30 -0.70
C VAL A 251 29.27 -4.15 0.54
N ASP A 252 29.49 -3.58 1.72
CA ASP A 252 29.06 -4.21 2.98
C ASP A 252 27.55 -4.02 3.16
N PRO A 253 26.74 -5.10 3.20
CA PRO A 253 25.28 -4.99 3.36
C PRO A 253 24.86 -4.41 4.72
N GLY A 254 25.73 -4.43 5.74
CA GLY A 254 25.47 -3.82 7.04
C GLY A 254 25.70 -2.30 7.07
N SER A 255 26.19 -1.72 5.98
CA SER A 255 26.65 -0.34 5.91
C SER A 255 25.81 0.52 4.94
N CYS A 256 25.39 1.69 5.44
CA CYS A 256 24.96 2.80 4.57
C CYS A 256 26.14 3.74 4.33
N TYR A 257 26.41 4.08 3.07
CA TYR A 257 27.54 4.91 2.65
C TYR A 257 27.14 6.32 2.24
#